data_AF-A0A349WEJ0-F1
#
_entry.id   AF-A0A349WEJ0-F1
#
_cell.length_a   1.000
_cell.length_b   1.000
_cell.length_c   1.000
_cell.angle_alpha   90.00
_cell.angle_beta   90.00
_cell.angle_gamma   90.00
#
_symmetry.space_group_name_H-M   'P 1'
#
loop_
_entity.id
_entity.type
_entity.pdbx_description
1 polymer ?
#
loop_
_entity_poly.entity_id
_entity_poly.type
_entity_poly.pdbx_seq_one_letter_code
_entity_poly.pdbx_strand_id
1 'polypeptide(L)' 'MMEELKSSLRLITNPKDAKPGELIRELKLLDEILNQNASQLDPRLRHFLQNRSYEKALIWLKGEEPEKGVCGK' A
#
# COMPACT_ATOMS: atom_id res chain seq x y z
N MET A 1 -12.12 2.53 -5.34
CA MET A 1 -11.33 1.59 -4.52
C MET A 1 -9.92 1.34 -5.06
N MET A 2 -9.74 0.68 -6.22
CA MET A 2 -8.40 0.28 -6.66
C MET A 2 -7.49 1.46 -7.05
N GLU A 3 -8.05 2.46 -7.75
CA GLU A 3 -7.33 3.69 -8.11
C GLU A 3 -6.98 4.54 -6.88
N GLU A 4 -7.86 4.60 -5.88
CA GLU A 4 -7.62 5.32 -4.62
C GLU A 4 -6.43 4.69 -3.89
N LEU A 5 -6.44 3.36 -3.72
CA LEU A 5 -5.35 2.65 -3.06
C LEU A 5 -4.02 2.83 -3.81
N LYS A 6 -4.03 2.81 -5.14
CA LYS A 6 -2.83 3.07 -5.96
C LYS A 6 -2.33 4.52 -5.80
N SER A 7 -3.23 5.49 -5.71
CA SER A 7 -2.90 6.90 -5.45
C SER A 7 -2.27 7.08 -4.07
N SER A 8 -2.88 6.51 -3.03
CA SER A 8 -2.36 6.52 -1.66
C SER A 8 -0.97 5.90 -1.58
N LEU A 9 -0.78 4.72 -2.19
CA LEU A 9 0.51 4.05 -2.22
C LEU A 9 1.58 4.89 -2.92
N ARG A 10 1.25 5.55 -4.04
CA ARG A 10 2.19 6.45 -4.73
C ARG A 10 2.64 7.59 -3.82
N LEU A 11 1.71 8.26 -3.14
CA LEU A 11 2.02 9.34 -2.22
C LEU A 11 2.93 8.84 -1.08
N ILE A 12 2.61 7.70 -0.49
CA ILE A 12 3.39 7.11 0.61
C ILE A 12 4.81 6.73 0.16
N THR A 13 4.96 6.13 -1.01
CA THR A 13 6.28 5.69 -1.52
C THR A 13 7.13 6.81 -2.10
N ASN A 14 6.52 7.95 -2.46
CA ASN A 14 7.20 9.08 -3.07
C ASN A 14 6.56 10.41 -2.64
N PRO A 15 6.74 10.84 -1.38
CA PRO A 15 6.04 11.97 -0.78
C PRO A 15 6.61 13.34 -1.17
N LYS A 16 7.27 13.47 -2.33
CA LYS A 16 8.02 14.68 -2.74
C LYS A 16 7.18 15.96 -2.68
N ASP A 17 5.90 15.86 -3.02
CA ASP A 17 4.96 16.99 -3.08
C ASP A 17 3.84 16.88 -2.02
N ALA A 18 3.97 15.96 -1.05
CA ALA A 18 2.95 15.75 -0.03
C ALA A 18 2.88 16.94 0.93
N LYS A 19 1.67 17.47 1.14
CA LYS A 19 1.41 18.54 2.11
C LYS A 19 1.51 18.00 3.55
N PRO A 20 1.77 18.88 4.53
CA PRO A 20 1.72 18.50 5.94
C PRO A 20 0.42 17.78 6.28
N GLY A 21 0.54 16.57 6.83
CA GLY A 21 -0.60 15.73 7.24
C GLY A 21 -1.14 14.78 6.17
N GLU A 22 -0.81 14.95 4.88
CA GLU A 22 -1.28 14.04 3.82
C GLU A 22 -0.75 12.62 4.01
N LEU A 23 0.53 12.46 4.35
CA LEU A 23 1.10 11.13 4.59
C LEU A 23 0.35 10.35 5.69
N ILE A 24 0.04 11.03 6.80
CA ILE A 24 -0.69 10.43 7.92
C ILE A 24 -2.12 10.07 7.49
N ARG A 25 -2.76 10.94 6.71
CA ARG A 25 -4.10 10.69 6.16
C ARG A 25 -4.12 9.46 5.25
N GLU A 26 -3.16 9.35 4.33
CA GLU A 26 -3.08 8.21 3.41
C GLU A 26 -2.78 6.90 4.13
N LEU A 27 -1.94 6.92 5.18
CA LEU A 27 -1.71 5.74 6.01
C LEU A 27 -2.98 5.28 6.73
N LYS A 28 -3.74 6.20 7.32
CA LYS A 28 -5.03 5.89 7.95
C LYS A 28 -6.04 5.31 6.95
N LEU A 29 -6.10 5.88 5.75
CA LEU A 29 -6.95 5.37 4.69
C LEU A 29 -6.59 3.92 4.31
N LEU A 30 -5.30 3.60 4.21
CA LEU A 30 -4.87 2.21 3.98
C LEU A 30 -5.27 1.27 5.11
N ASP A 31 -5.11 1.70 6.37
CA ASP A 31 -5.53 0.92 7.54
C ASP A 31 -7.06 0.68 7.54
N GLU A 32 -7.87 1.69 7.18
CA GLU A 32 -9.32 1.56 7.04
C GLU A 32 -9.71 0.60 5.92
N ILE A 33 -9.08 0.69 4.75
CA ILE A 33 -9.33 -0.21 3.62
C ILE A 33 -8.99 -1.65 4.00
N LEU A 34 -7.87 -1.87 4.70
CA LEU A 34 -7.51 -3.18 5.22
C LEU A 34 -8.56 -3.71 6.19
N ASN A 35 -9.01 -2.91 7.15
CA ASN A 35 -9.98 -3.34 8.15
C ASN A 35 -11.35 -3.66 7.55
N GLN A 36 -11.80 -2.89 6.55
CA GLN A 36 -13.12 -3.05 5.96
C GLN A 36 -13.17 -4.09 4.83
N ASN A 37 -12.08 -4.21 4.05
CA ASN A 37 -12.10 -4.94 2.77
C ASN A 37 -11.01 -6.02 2.66
N ALA A 38 -10.33 -6.39 3.75
CA ALA A 38 -9.25 -7.39 3.71
C ALA A 38 -9.63 -8.75 3.08
N SER A 39 -10.90 -9.15 3.12
CA SER A 39 -11.35 -10.40 2.50
C SER A 39 -11.51 -10.30 0.97
N GLN A 40 -11.63 -9.09 0.44
CA GLN A 40 -11.81 -8.81 -0.99
C GLN A 40 -10.50 -8.45 -1.71
N LEU A 41 -9.43 -8.19 -0.95
CA LEU A 41 -8.11 -7.93 -1.50
C LEU A 41 -7.41 -9.23 -1.90
N ASP A 42 -6.64 -9.16 -2.99
CA ASP A 42 -5.71 -10.22 -3.37
C ASP A 42 -4.81 -10.61 -2.18
N PRO A 43 -4.61 -11.92 -1.89
CA PRO A 43 -3.85 -12.36 -0.71
C PRO A 43 -2.43 -11.78 -0.64
N ARG A 44 -1.76 -11.60 -1.78
CA ARG A 44 -0.40 -11.07 -1.86
C ARG A 44 -0.39 -9.56 -1.66
N LEU A 45 -1.34 -8.84 -2.26
CA LEU A 45 -1.57 -7.41 -2.00
C LEU A 45 -1.84 -7.15 -0.51
N ARG A 46 -2.77 -7.91 0.08
CA ARG A 46 -3.11 -7.81 1.51
C ARG A 46 -1.89 -8.03 2.39
N HIS A 47 -1.09 -9.06 2.09
CA HIS A 47 0.13 -9.34 2.83
C HIS A 47 1.11 -8.17 2.80
N PHE A 48 1.32 -7.53 1.63
CA PHE A 48 2.20 -6.36 1.55
C PHE A 48 1.68 -5.19 2.37
N LEU A 49 0.38 -4.89 2.28
CA LEU A 49 -0.23 -3.79 3.02
C LEU A 49 -0.16 -4.02 4.55
N GLN A 50 -0.45 -5.23 5.03
CA GLN A 50 -0.36 -5.58 6.46
C GLN A 50 1.06 -5.46 7.02
N ASN A 51 2.07 -5.76 6.21
CA ASN A 51 3.48 -5.64 6.59
C ASN A 51 4.08 -4.26 6.24
N ARG A 52 3.23 -3.27 5.90
CA ARG A 52 3.66 -1.92 5.47
C ARG A 52 4.70 -1.91 4.35
N SER A 53 4.70 -2.96 3.52
CA SER A 53 5.55 -3.09 2.33
C SER A 53 4.92 -2.33 1.16
N TYR A 54 4.72 -1.02 1.32
CA TYR A 54 3.95 -0.19 0.39
C TYR A 54 4.54 -0.14 -1.03
N GLU A 55 5.86 -0.17 -1.16
CA GLU A 55 6.53 -0.23 -2.46
C GLU A 55 6.21 -1.53 -3.19
N LYS A 56 6.28 -2.67 -2.50
CA LYS A 56 5.90 -3.98 -3.07
C LYS A 56 4.42 -4.03 -3.44
N ALA A 57 3.56 -3.44 -2.62
CA ALA A 57 2.14 -3.30 -2.94
C ALA A 57 1.95 -2.48 -4.23
N LEU A 58 2.66 -1.36 -4.38
CA LEU A 58 2.58 -0.52 -5.57
C LEU A 58 3.08 -1.26 -6.83
N ILE A 59 4.19 -1.99 -6.73
CA ILE A 59 4.74 -2.82 -7.82
C ILE A 59 3.72 -3.90 -8.23
N TRP A 60 3.16 -4.61 -7.25
CA TRP A 60 2.13 -5.63 -7.48
C TRP A 60 0.93 -5.07 -8.25
N LEU A 61 0.48 -3.86 -7.90
CA LEU A 61 -0.65 -3.18 -8.58
C LEU A 61 -0.34 -2.64 -9.96
N LYS A 62 0.93 -2.59 -10.36
CA LYS A 62 1.33 -2.32 -11.74
C LYS A 62 1.32 -3.59 -12.59
N GLY A 63 1.04 -4.76 -11.99
CA GLY A 63 1.15 -6.06 -12.66
C GLY A 63 2.58 -6.58 -12.74
N GLU A 64 3.50 -5.97 -12.00
CA GLU A 64 4.91 -6.35 -11.93
C GLU A 64 5.16 -7.29 -10.74
N GLU A 65 6.20 -8.12 -10.82
CA GLU A 65 6.59 -8.99 -9.71
C GLU A 65 7.54 -8.26 -8.74
N PRO A 66 7.14 -8.01 -7.48
CA PRO A 66 8.01 -7.40 -6.50
C PRO A 66 9.14 -8.36 -6.10
N GLU A 67 10.35 -7.82 -5.96
CA GLU A 67 11.51 -8.59 -5.54
C GLU A 67 11.27 -9.34 -4.22
N LYS A 68 11.73 -10.59 -4.18
CA LYS A 68 11.71 -11.42 -2.96
C LYS A 68 12.77 -10.90 -1.98
N GLY A 69 12.40 -9.91 -1.19
CA GLY A 69 13.16 -9.55 0.01
C GLY A 69 12.95 -10.57 1.13
N VAL A 70 13.95 -10.69 2.02
CA VAL A 70 13.82 -11.48 3.25
C VAL A 70 12.85 -10.75 4.18
N CYS A 71 11.67 -11.32 4.42
CA CYS A 71 10.79 -10.82 5.49
C CYS A 71 11.50 -11.13 6.82
N GLY A 72 11.61 -10.13 7.70
CA GLY A 72 12.44 -10.20 8.92
C GLY A 72 12.28 -11.51 9.70
N LYS A 73 13.42 -12.05 10.14
CA LYS A 73 13.51 -13.20 11.07
C LYS A 73 12.77 -12.93 12.38
#